data_AF-F2L9L2-F1
#
_entry.id   AF-F2L9L2-F1
#
_cell.length_a   1.000
_cell.length_b   1.000
_cell.length_c   1.000
_cell.angle_alpha   90.00
_cell.angle_beta   90.00
_cell.angle_gamma   90.00
#
_symmetry.space_group_name_H-M   'P 1'
#
loop_
_entity.id
_entity.type
_entity.pdbx_description
1 polymer ?
#
loop_
_entity_poly.entity_id
_entity_poly.type
_entity_poly.pdbx_seq_one_letter_code
_entity_poly.pdbx_strand_id
1 'polypeptide(L)'
;MPELDAGVIGALRAFGASPESLETASALVDNAAFEVYEENWEAVKVFLAASTQWRVVGLGGFGHALVHTGLDYVALEVIMRMQCIPRSRRAAVFDQVRVLEEGALDALHSV
;
A
#
# COMPACT_ATOMS: atom_id res chain seq x y z
N MET A 1 3.39 -20.70 14.82
CA MET A 1 3.40 -19.41 15.55
C MET A 1 2.30 -18.57 14.93
N PRO A 2 1.35 -18.01 15.70
CA PRO A 2 0.36 -17.09 15.12
C PRO A 2 1.08 -15.88 14.52
N GLU A 3 0.69 -15.46 13.32
CA GLU A 3 1.17 -14.21 12.74
C GLU A 3 0.74 -13.04 13.61
N LEU A 4 1.65 -12.08 13.84
CA LEU A 4 1.33 -10.86 14.55
C LEU A 4 0.63 -9.93 13.56
N ASP A 5 -0.64 -9.65 13.78
CA ASP A 5 -1.41 -8.67 13.02
C ASP A 5 -2.06 -7.64 13.97
N ALA A 6 -2.73 -6.64 13.41
CA ALA A 6 -3.42 -5.61 14.20
C ALA A 6 -4.48 -6.21 15.15
N GLY A 7 -5.09 -7.34 14.79
CA GLY A 7 -6.04 -8.07 15.62
C GLY A 7 -5.38 -8.69 16.85
N VAL A 8 -4.18 -9.27 16.68
CA VAL A 8 -3.38 -9.82 17.78
C VAL A 8 -2.95 -8.74 18.76
N ILE A 9 -2.54 -7.55 18.28
CA ILE A 9 -2.21 -6.41 19.17
C ILE A 9 -3.45 -5.96 19.96
N GLY A 10 -4.61 -5.89 19.30
CA GLY A 10 -5.89 -5.58 19.96
C GLY A 10 -6.24 -6.59 21.06
N ALA A 11 -6.03 -7.89 20.79
CA ALA A 11 -6.22 -8.95 21.78
C ALA A 11 -5.23 -8.82 22.95
N LEU A 12 -3.93 -8.60 22.69
CA LEU A 12 -2.93 -8.41 23.74
C LEU A 12 -3.28 -7.23 24.66
N ARG A 13 -3.79 -6.14 24.08
CA ARG A 13 -4.30 -5.00 24.86
C ARG A 13 -5.49 -5.39 25.73
N ALA A 14 -6.46 -6.13 25.19
CA ALA A 14 -7.62 -6.60 25.93
C ALA A 14 -7.26 -7.54 27.09
N PHE A 15 -6.19 -8.33 26.95
CA PHE A 15 -5.64 -9.19 28.00
C PHE A 15 -4.73 -8.45 29.00
N GLY A 16 -4.53 -7.14 28.86
CA GLY A 16 -3.76 -6.33 29.81
C GLY A 16 -2.25 -6.45 29.66
N ALA A 17 -1.75 -6.71 28.45
CA ALA A 17 -0.31 -6.69 28.17
C ALA A 17 0.31 -5.33 28.55
N SER A 18 1.56 -5.37 29.03
CA SER A 18 2.30 -4.16 29.37
C SER A 18 2.49 -3.25 28.15
N PRO A 19 2.62 -1.92 28.34
CA PRO A 19 2.88 -0.99 27.24
C PRO A 19 4.11 -1.37 26.41
N GLU A 20 5.18 -1.83 27.06
CA GLU A 20 6.40 -2.31 26.42
C GLU A 20 6.17 -3.53 25.51
N SER A 21 5.30 -4.45 25.92
CA SER A 21 4.95 -5.62 25.10
C SER A 21 4.12 -5.23 23.88
N LEU A 22 3.24 -4.23 24.01
CA LEU A 22 2.44 -3.71 22.91
C LEU A 22 3.29 -2.96 21.89
N GLU A 23 4.24 -2.15 22.35
CA GLU A 23 5.20 -1.46 21.47
C GLU A 23 6.09 -2.45 20.72
N THR A 24 6.59 -3.48 21.41
CA THR A 24 7.38 -4.54 20.79
C THR A 24 6.57 -5.28 19.72
N ALA A 25 5.31 -5.62 20.02
CA ALA A 25 4.42 -6.26 19.06
C ALA A 25 4.12 -5.34 17.86
N SER A 26 3.86 -4.05 18.08
CA SER A 26 3.64 -3.08 17.00
C SER A 26 4.87 -2.95 16.10
N ALA A 27 6.06 -2.82 16.66
CA ALA A 27 7.30 -2.72 15.90
C ALA A 27 7.59 -3.98 15.05
N LEU A 28 7.19 -5.15 15.56
CA LEU A 28 7.24 -6.42 14.83
C LEU A 28 6.22 -6.47 13.67
N VAL A 29 5.01 -5.93 13.87
CA VAL A 29 3.98 -5.82 12.81
C VAL A 29 4.41 -4.83 11.74
N ASP A 30 4.94 -3.67 12.12
CA ASP A 30 5.37 -2.61 11.19
C ASP A 30 6.54 -3.04 10.29
N ASN A 31 7.32 -4.05 10.71
CA ASN A 31 8.42 -4.63 9.94
C ASN A 31 8.12 -6.05 9.44
N ALA A 32 6.88 -6.53 9.58
CA ALA A 32 6.51 -7.85 9.10
C ALA A 32 6.45 -7.83 7.56
N ALA A 33 7.34 -8.59 6.93
CA ALA A 33 7.14 -8.95 5.53
C ALA A 33 5.86 -9.78 5.42
N PHE A 34 5.00 -9.47 4.45
CA PHE A 34 3.84 -10.27 4.12
C PHE A 34 4.06 -11.04 2.83
N GLU A 35 3.46 -12.22 2.73
CA GLU A 35 3.52 -13.02 1.52
C GLU A 35 2.63 -12.40 0.44
N VAL A 36 3.14 -12.36 -0.80
CA VAL A 36 2.39 -11.94 -1.98
C VAL A 36 2.27 -13.15 -2.90
N TYR A 37 1.03 -13.52 -3.23
CA TYR A 37 0.78 -14.57 -4.22
C TYR A 37 1.46 -14.27 -5.55
N GLU A 38 2.00 -15.29 -6.21
CA GLU A 38 2.85 -15.16 -7.40
C GLU A 38 2.16 -14.35 -8.52
N GLU A 39 0.87 -14.55 -8.72
CA GLU A 39 0.05 -13.84 -9.71
C GLU A 39 -0.07 -12.33 -9.48
N ASN A 40 0.17 -11.87 -8.25
CA ASN A 40 0.07 -10.48 -7.83
C ASN A 40 1.44 -9.81 -7.76
N TRP A 41 2.53 -10.59 -7.83
CA TRP A 41 3.88 -10.07 -7.62
C TRP A 41 4.28 -9.01 -8.65
N GLU A 42 3.90 -9.19 -9.91
CA GLU A 42 4.13 -8.18 -10.95
C GLU A 42 3.44 -6.85 -10.62
N ALA A 43 2.18 -6.90 -10.19
CA ALA A 43 1.41 -5.72 -9.84
C ALA A 43 2.00 -5.00 -8.63
N VAL A 44 2.40 -5.74 -7.58
CA VAL A 44 3.07 -5.16 -6.40
C VAL A 44 4.37 -4.46 -6.80
N LYS A 45 5.22 -5.09 -7.62
CA LYS A 45 6.46 -4.44 -8.08
C LYS A 45 6.20 -3.20 -8.93
N VAL A 46 5.19 -3.20 -9.79
CA VAL A 46 4.82 -2.04 -10.61
C VAL A 46 4.29 -0.92 -9.71
N PHE A 47 3.41 -1.23 -8.77
CA PHE A 47 2.84 -0.29 -7.80
C PHE A 47 3.94 0.36 -6.93
N LEU A 48 4.85 -0.45 -6.36
CA LEU A 48 5.95 0.06 -5.54
C LEU A 48 6.92 0.95 -6.33
N ALA A 49 7.18 0.61 -7.60
CA ALA A 49 7.99 1.46 -8.48
C ALA A 49 7.29 2.79 -8.83
N ALA A 50 5.96 2.83 -8.77
CA ALA A 50 5.15 4.02 -8.99
C ALA A 50 4.91 4.85 -7.70
N SER A 51 5.48 4.46 -6.56
CA SER A 51 5.24 5.07 -5.24
C SER A 51 5.47 6.58 -5.15
N THR A 52 6.27 7.16 -6.05
CA THR A 52 6.54 8.60 -6.10
C THR A 52 5.69 9.34 -7.15
N GLN A 53 4.90 8.62 -7.94
CA GLN A 53 4.18 9.14 -9.10
C GLN A 53 2.70 9.38 -8.78
N TRP A 54 2.42 10.06 -7.67
CA TRP A 54 1.07 10.43 -7.29
C TRP A 54 0.64 11.76 -7.91
N ARG A 55 -0.59 11.78 -8.38
CA ARG A 55 -1.32 13.01 -8.72
C ARG A 55 -1.88 13.61 -7.45
N VAL A 56 -1.43 14.83 -7.16
CA VAL A 56 -1.83 15.58 -5.97
C VAL A 56 -2.56 16.84 -6.42
N VAL A 57 -3.73 17.09 -5.82
CA VAL A 57 -4.47 18.33 -6.01
C VAL A 57 -4.40 19.15 -4.74
N GLY A 58 -4.17 20.46 -4.89
CA GLY A 58 -4.27 21.40 -3.78
C GLY A 58 -5.70 21.94 -3.69
N LEU A 59 -6.33 21.79 -2.53
CA LEU A 59 -7.63 22.41 -2.27
C LEU A 59 -7.41 23.81 -1.69
N GLY A 60 -7.78 24.84 -2.47
CA GLY A 60 -7.76 26.24 -2.03
C GLY A 60 -9.00 26.57 -1.21
N GLY A 61 -8.90 26.48 0.12
CA GLY A 61 -9.95 26.74 1.11
C GLY A 61 -9.49 26.30 2.51
N PHE A 62 -10.28 26.56 3.57
CA PHE A 62 -10.03 26.31 5.02
C PHE A 62 -8.99 25.21 5.35
N GLY A 63 -7.70 25.58 5.29
CA GLY A 63 -6.58 24.67 5.54
C GLY A 63 -6.02 24.12 4.23
N HIS A 64 -4.86 24.63 3.82
CA HIS A 64 -4.10 24.17 2.66
C HIS A 64 -3.87 22.65 2.72
N ALA A 65 -4.75 21.87 2.11
CA ALA A 65 -4.68 20.42 2.08
C ALA A 65 -4.23 19.94 0.71
N LEU A 66 -3.22 19.05 0.72
CA LEU A 66 -2.80 18.28 -0.45
C LEU A 66 -3.54 16.95 -0.41
N VAL A 67 -4.31 16.67 -1.46
CA VAL A 67 -5.08 15.43 -1.58
C VAL A 67 -4.50 14.58 -2.71
N HIS A 68 -4.12 13.35 -2.39
CA HIS A 68 -3.73 12.34 -3.36
C HIS A 68 -4.99 11.85 -4.07
N THR A 69 -4.99 11.84 -5.40
CA THR A 69 -6.17 11.49 -6.22
C THR A 69 -6.00 10.18 -6.98
N GLY A 70 -4.76 9.75 -7.19
CA GLY A 70 -4.40 8.54 -7.94
C GLY A 70 -2.97 8.61 -8.46
N LEU A 71 -2.48 7.52 -9.03
CA LEU A 71 -1.20 7.39 -9.70
C LEU A 71 -1.25 8.00 -11.10
N ASP A 72 -0.10 8.43 -11.60
CA ASP A 72 0.03 8.80 -13.00
C ASP A 72 0.09 7.57 -13.90
N TYR A 73 -1.02 7.25 -14.55
CA TYR A 73 -1.12 6.07 -15.43
C TYR A 73 -0.21 6.15 -16.66
N VAL A 74 0.22 7.34 -17.07
CA VAL A 74 1.23 7.47 -18.15
C VAL A 74 2.58 6.94 -17.66
N ALA A 75 2.93 7.20 -16.40
CA ALA A 75 4.14 6.66 -15.79
C ALA A 75 4.07 5.13 -15.63
N LEU A 76 2.88 4.56 -15.35
CA LEU A 76 2.70 3.11 -15.24
C LEU A 76 3.08 2.36 -16.52
N GLU A 77 2.74 2.87 -17.70
CA GLU A 77 3.15 2.26 -18.98
C GLU A 77 4.67 2.26 -19.15
N VAL A 78 5.35 3.33 -18.72
CA VAL A 78 6.83 3.41 -18.75
C VAL A 78 7.45 2.42 -17.76
N ILE A 79 6.91 2.34 -16.54
CA ILE A 79 7.37 1.43 -15.50
C ILE A 79 7.19 -0.03 -15.95
N MET A 80 6.03 -0.40 -16.50
CA MET A 80 5.77 -1.75 -17.01
C MET A 80 6.74 -2.12 -18.14
N ARG A 81 7.12 -1.16 -18.99
CA ARG A 81 8.16 -1.38 -20.01
C ARG A 81 9.54 -1.59 -19.39
N MET A 82 9.93 -0.78 -18.41
CA MET A 82 11.23 -0.90 -17.73
C MET A 82 11.36 -2.19 -16.92
N GLN A 83 10.26 -2.69 -16.37
CA GLN A 83 10.19 -3.97 -15.65
C GLN A 83 9.98 -5.18 -16.58
N CYS A 84 10.00 -4.99 -17.90
CA CYS A 84 9.83 -6.04 -18.90
C CYS A 84 8.49 -6.81 -18.80
N ILE A 85 7.41 -6.16 -18.34
CA ILE A 85 6.07 -6.77 -18.30
C ILE A 85 5.59 -7.03 -19.74
N PRO A 86 5.24 -8.30 -20.08
CA PRO A 86 4.76 -8.66 -21.40
C PRO A 86 3.53 -7.83 -21.81
N ARG A 87 3.47 -7.38 -23.07
CA ARG A 87 2.36 -6.54 -23.56
C ARG A 87 0.98 -7.19 -23.36
N SER A 88 0.91 -8.51 -23.49
CA SER A 88 -0.32 -9.29 -23.25
C SER A 88 -0.79 -9.26 -21.79
N ARG A 89 0.12 -9.05 -20.83
CA ARG A 89 -0.18 -8.99 -19.40
C ARG A 89 -0.41 -7.59 -18.86
N ARG A 90 0.02 -6.54 -19.56
CA ARG A 90 -0.07 -5.15 -19.06
C ARG A 90 -1.47 -4.73 -18.66
N ALA A 91 -2.49 -5.14 -19.42
CA ALA A 91 -3.88 -4.85 -19.07
C ALA A 91 -4.28 -5.47 -17.72
N ALA A 92 -3.97 -6.76 -17.52
CA ALA A 92 -4.26 -7.44 -16.25
C ALA A 92 -3.46 -6.84 -15.08
N VAL A 93 -2.17 -6.56 -15.29
CA VAL A 93 -1.32 -5.93 -14.26
C VAL A 93 -1.80 -4.53 -13.93
N PHE A 94 -2.26 -3.76 -14.92
CA PHE A 94 -2.86 -2.45 -14.70
C PHE A 94 -4.11 -2.55 -13.82
N ASP A 95 -5.02 -3.48 -14.11
CA ASP A 95 -6.23 -3.68 -13.29
C ASP A 95 -5.88 -4.10 -11.85
N GLN A 96 -4.87 -4.95 -11.66
CA GLN A 96 -4.37 -5.31 -10.33
C GLN A 96 -3.76 -4.11 -9.59
N VAL A 97 -3.00 -3.25 -10.29
CA VAL A 97 -2.43 -2.02 -9.71
C VAL A 97 -3.53 -1.07 -9.26
N ARG A 98 -4.66 -0.99 -9.97
CA ARG A 98 -5.81 -0.16 -9.55
C ARG A 98 -6.42 -0.61 -8.23
N VAL A 99 -6.42 -1.91 -7.94
CA VAL A 99 -6.86 -2.45 -6.64
C VAL A 99 -5.90 -2.02 -5.52
N LEU A 100 -4.59 -2.07 -5.78
CA LEU A 100 -3.59 -1.58 -4.82
C LEU A 100 -3.68 -0.06 -4.62
N GLU A 101 -3.93 0.70 -5.68
CA GLU A 101 -4.16 2.13 -5.64
C GLU A 101 -5.37 2.49 -4.80
N GLU A 102 -6.50 1.79 -4.97
CA GLU A 102 -7.71 2.00 -4.17
C GLU A 102 -7.43 1.81 -2.67
N GLY A 103 -6.81 0.68 -2.30
CA GLY A 103 -6.44 0.44 -0.90
C GLY A 103 -5.44 1.46 -0.34
N ALA A 104 -4.51 1.95 -1.17
CA ALA A 104 -3.58 3.00 -0.76
C ALA A 104 -4.27 4.36 -0.59
N LEU A 105 -5.23 4.70 -1.46
CA LEU A 105 -6.03 5.92 -1.32
C LEU A 105 -6.88 5.86 -0.05
N ASP A 106 -7.52 4.72 0.23
CA ASP A 106 -8.26 4.51 1.48
C ASP A 106 -7.37 4.76 2.71
N ALA A 107 -6.14 4.22 2.71
CA ALA A 107 -5.19 4.43 3.79
C ALA A 107 -4.71 5.89 3.89
N LEU A 108 -4.48 6.57 2.76
CA LEU A 108 -4.04 7.96 2.70
C LEU A 108 -5.15 8.96 3.09
N HIS A 109 -6.42 8.58 2.92
CA HIS A 109 -7.57 9.42 3.22
C HIS A 109 -8.21 9.10 4.57
N SER A 110 -7.88 7.96 5.18
CA SER A 110 -8.31 7.62 6.53
C SER A 110 -7.65 8.57 7.54
N VAL A 111 -8.49 9.35 8.25
CA VAL A 111 -8.10 10.33 9.28
C VAL A 111 -8.24 9.74 10.68
#